data_AF-A0A923SY00-F1
#
_entry.id   AF-A0A923SY00-F1
#
_cell.length_a   1.000
_cell.length_b   1.000
_cell.length_c   1.000
_cell.angle_alpha   90.00
_cell.angle_beta   90.00
_cell.angle_gamma   90.00
#
_symmetry.space_group_name_H-M   'P 1'
#
loop_
_entity.id
_entity.type
_entity.pdbx_description
1 polymer ?
#
loop_
_entity_poly.entity_id
_entity_poly.type
_entity_poly.pdbx_seq_one_letter_code
_entity_poly.pdbx_strand_id
1 'polypeptide(L)'
;MAILNDSLGRIGAAVLTQGRTRARAREVARLAAWMGLSVAIALAWSAPPWLVVWLGGGAGANWWRQAAFGASGLRILALLVGSTALLCLVMAVLFSLPGHSTRRRMDGDGTVMRTRLSMLRCAVRVSAGRPHGQRSTVDRGNQAVLRDDRGTAIIEFALLFPVALLLFLVIIQTALLYVGNFHVNHAAFRAARAAIVWADVDNLGGDLTHTLRIGGEAERRIANAAAFTCVGISGTSSGGASGGSAAAHDRAWQSFLGASPRWSGEKLQRRVAYAAQHTRVTVTTMPRPDPTLSEFNVRRQDFYLHREPITVHVAHDFELLIPYAKYVLGDTDNRGDGSGYRFIELRASYTLVHEGQPELQPGLPGSPGGASATPQPAGGFPS
;
A
#
# COMPACT_ATOMS: atom_id res chain seq x y z
N MET A 1 -25.95 -13.83 17.12
CA MET A 1 -25.14 -14.46 18.18
C MET A 1 -25.78 -15.73 18.76
N ALA A 2 -27.06 -15.72 19.19
CA ALA A 2 -27.70 -16.92 19.79
C ALA A 2 -27.81 -18.15 18.87
N ILE A 3 -28.13 -17.95 17.59
CA ILE A 3 -28.26 -19.05 16.59
C ILE A 3 -26.89 -19.68 16.25
N LEU A 4 -25.82 -18.87 16.29
CA LEU A 4 -24.46 -19.34 16.04
C LEU A 4 -23.95 -20.20 17.22
N ASN A 5 -24.30 -19.82 18.45
CA ASN A 5 -23.90 -20.53 19.66
C ASN A 5 -24.57 -21.93 19.75
N ASP A 6 -25.84 -22.02 19.35
CA ASP A 6 -26.58 -23.28 19.36
C ASP A 6 -26.10 -24.25 18.26
N SER A 7 -25.67 -23.72 17.12
CA SER A 7 -25.09 -24.51 16.03
C SER A 7 -23.71 -25.09 16.39
N LEU A 8 -22.87 -24.31 17.08
CA LEU A 8 -21.55 -24.75 17.57
C LEU A 8 -21.67 -25.79 18.69
N GLY A 9 -22.68 -25.67 19.56
CA GLY A 9 -22.95 -26.63 20.63
C GLY A 9 -23.30 -28.03 20.12
N ARG A 10 -24.14 -28.12 19.08
CA ARG A 10 -24.56 -29.41 18.49
C ARG A 10 -23.42 -30.12 17.73
N ILE A 11 -22.53 -29.36 17.08
CA ILE A 11 -21.34 -29.90 16.43
C ILE A 11 -20.35 -30.45 17.47
N GLY A 12 -20.20 -29.76 18.61
CA GLY A 12 -19.36 -30.23 19.73
C GLY A 12 -19.84 -31.55 20.35
N ALA A 13 -21.16 -31.72 20.50
CA ALA A 13 -21.74 -32.94 21.08
C ALA A 13 -21.60 -34.18 20.16
N ALA A 14 -21.70 -33.99 18.85
CA ALA A 14 -21.58 -35.08 17.87
C ALA A 14 -20.14 -35.63 17.73
N VAL A 15 -19.13 -34.84 18.07
CA VAL A 15 -17.70 -35.21 17.95
C VAL A 15 -17.19 -36.02 19.15
N LEU A 16 -17.88 -35.99 20.29
CA LEU A 16 -17.42 -36.60 21.54
C LEU A 16 -17.77 -38.09 21.71
N THR A 17 -18.58 -38.69 20.84
CA THR A 17 -19.06 -40.09 21.00
C THR A 17 -18.19 -41.17 20.36
N GLN A 18 -17.06 -40.85 19.72
CA GLN A 18 -16.19 -41.85 19.08
C GLN A 18 -14.84 -42.02 19.82
N GLY A 19 -14.75 -43.09 20.64
CA GLY A 19 -13.68 -43.36 21.62
C GLY A 19 -12.24 -43.59 21.13
N ARG A 20 -11.85 -43.13 19.94
CA ARG A 20 -10.45 -43.19 19.43
C ARG A 20 -9.81 -41.82 19.18
N THR A 21 -10.43 -40.75 19.69
CA THR A 21 -10.08 -39.36 19.34
C THR A 21 -9.30 -38.58 20.39
N ARG A 22 -8.75 -39.18 21.47
CA ARG A 22 -8.03 -38.37 22.48
C ARG A 22 -6.79 -37.62 21.96
N ALA A 23 -6.15 -38.11 20.90
CA ALA A 23 -5.05 -37.39 20.23
C ALA A 23 -5.57 -36.32 19.27
N ARG A 24 -6.55 -36.66 18.42
CA ARG A 24 -7.18 -35.72 17.49
C ARG A 24 -7.95 -34.60 18.19
N ALA A 25 -8.60 -34.88 19.32
CA ALA A 25 -9.29 -33.89 20.14
C ALA A 25 -8.31 -32.86 20.73
N ARG A 26 -7.07 -33.26 21.04
CA ARG A 26 -6.03 -32.32 21.49
C ARG A 26 -5.53 -31.43 20.36
N GLU A 27 -5.41 -31.95 19.14
CA GLU A 27 -5.04 -31.14 17.96
C GLU A 27 -6.17 -30.16 17.57
N VAL A 28 -7.42 -30.63 17.57
CA VAL A 28 -8.59 -29.77 17.30
C VAL A 28 -8.73 -28.69 18.38
N ALA A 29 -8.52 -29.02 19.65
CA ALA A 29 -8.54 -28.03 20.74
C ALA A 29 -7.41 -26.99 20.62
N ARG A 30 -6.21 -27.40 20.18
CA ARG A 30 -5.10 -26.47 19.91
C ARG A 30 -5.42 -25.54 18.74
N LEU A 31 -5.96 -26.08 17.64
CA LEU A 31 -6.34 -25.27 16.49
C LEU A 31 -7.48 -24.29 16.83
N ALA A 32 -8.48 -24.72 17.60
CA ALA A 32 -9.55 -23.85 18.08
C ALA A 32 -9.02 -22.75 19.01
N ALA A 33 -8.06 -23.05 19.89
CA ALA A 33 -7.42 -22.05 20.74
C ALA A 33 -6.60 -21.03 19.93
N TRP A 34 -5.87 -21.48 18.90
CA TRP A 34 -5.15 -20.59 17.99
C TRP A 34 -6.10 -19.70 17.19
N MET A 35 -7.20 -20.26 16.66
CA MET A 35 -8.22 -19.46 15.96
C MET A 35 -8.89 -18.46 16.89
N GLY A 36 -9.21 -18.86 18.13
CA GLY A 36 -9.77 -17.97 19.15
C GLY A 36 -8.82 -16.82 19.48
N LEU A 37 -7.51 -17.10 19.61
CA LEU A 37 -6.49 -16.07 19.84
C LEU A 37 -6.35 -15.12 18.65
N SER A 38 -6.33 -15.64 17.42
CA SER A 38 -6.27 -14.80 16.20
C SER A 38 -7.49 -13.90 16.06
N VAL A 39 -8.69 -14.42 16.33
CA VAL A 39 -9.93 -13.64 16.30
C VAL A 39 -9.95 -12.62 17.44
N ALA A 40 -9.49 -12.96 18.64
CA ALA A 40 -9.40 -12.03 19.76
C ALA A 40 -8.39 -10.89 19.48
N ILE A 41 -7.24 -11.20 18.88
CA ILE A 41 -6.27 -10.19 18.43
C ILE A 41 -6.90 -9.30 17.34
N ALA A 42 -7.57 -9.87 16.35
CA ALA A 42 -8.25 -9.10 15.31
C ALA A 42 -9.36 -8.21 15.88
N LEU A 43 -10.15 -8.71 16.83
CA LEU A 43 -11.22 -7.95 17.49
C LEU A 43 -10.66 -6.83 18.37
N ALA A 44 -9.59 -7.10 19.12
CA ALA A 44 -8.88 -6.09 19.92
C ALA A 44 -8.30 -4.97 19.05
N TRP A 45 -7.84 -5.29 17.84
CA TRP A 45 -7.34 -4.32 16.86
C TRP A 45 -8.45 -3.59 16.09
N SER A 46 -9.67 -4.16 16.03
CA SER A 46 -10.85 -3.54 15.44
C SER A 46 -11.64 -2.64 16.42
N ALA A 47 -11.14 -2.46 17.64
CA ALA A 47 -11.79 -1.64 18.65
C ALA A 47 -12.09 -0.22 18.10
N PRO A 48 -13.29 0.33 18.40
CA PRO A 48 -13.69 1.63 17.90
C PRO A 48 -12.64 2.72 18.18
N PRO A 49 -12.40 3.66 17.26
CA PRO A 49 -11.37 4.69 17.40
C PRO A 49 -11.46 5.51 18.69
N TRP A 50 -12.66 5.66 19.25
CA TRP A 50 -12.91 6.37 20.51
C TRP A 50 -12.35 5.64 21.74
N LEU A 51 -12.30 4.31 21.73
CA LEU A 51 -11.77 3.50 22.82
C LEU A 51 -10.23 3.66 22.95
N VAL A 52 -9.55 3.86 21.80
CA VAL A 52 -8.10 4.11 21.75
C VAL A 52 -7.76 5.57 22.11
N VAL A 53 -8.65 6.53 21.79
CA VAL A 53 -8.50 7.92 22.26
C VAL A 53 -8.61 8.00 23.78
N TRP A 54 -9.47 7.19 24.37
CA TRP A 54 -9.67 7.15 25.83
C TRP A 54 -8.47 6.53 26.58
N LEU A 55 -7.78 5.55 25.99
CA LEU A 55 -6.60 4.91 26.60
C LEU A 55 -5.26 5.62 26.30
N GLY A 56 -5.18 6.39 25.21
CA GLY A 56 -3.97 7.07 24.76
C GLY A 56 -3.96 8.56 25.05
N GLY A 57 -3.94 8.95 26.33
CA GLY A 57 -3.79 10.35 26.74
C GLY A 57 -2.42 10.91 26.32
N GLY A 58 -2.36 11.73 25.28
CA GLY A 58 -1.16 12.48 24.93
C GLY A 58 -1.12 12.95 23.48
N ALA A 59 -0.98 14.28 23.29
CA ALA A 59 -1.01 15.00 22.01
C ALA A 59 0.11 14.65 20.99
N GLY A 60 0.92 13.60 21.22
CA GLY A 60 2.01 13.15 20.34
C GLY A 60 1.67 11.98 19.42
N ALA A 61 0.48 11.36 19.55
CA ALA A 61 0.15 10.10 18.87
C ALA A 61 -0.55 10.25 17.51
N ASN A 62 -0.59 11.44 16.91
CA ASN A 62 -1.39 11.70 15.70
C ASN A 62 -0.65 11.41 14.39
N TRP A 63 0.69 11.35 14.41
CA TRP A 63 1.45 11.15 13.17
C TRP A 63 1.24 9.77 12.56
N TRP A 64 1.15 8.69 13.37
CA TRP A 64 0.84 7.36 12.83
C TRP A 64 -0.64 7.22 12.44
N ARG A 65 -1.55 8.00 13.04
CA ARG A 65 -2.97 8.06 12.61
C ARG A 65 -3.14 8.68 11.22
N GLN A 66 -2.32 9.68 10.87
CA GLN A 66 -2.31 10.28 9.53
C GLN A 66 -1.39 9.53 8.55
N ALA A 67 -0.25 9.00 9.02
CA ALA A 67 0.76 8.38 8.17
C ALA A 67 0.52 6.88 7.90
N ALA A 68 -0.14 6.15 8.82
CA ALA A 68 -0.21 4.70 8.69
C ALA A 68 -1.51 4.24 8.05
N PHE A 69 -2.69 4.61 8.56
CA PHE A 69 -3.91 3.90 8.13
C PHE A 69 -5.19 4.74 8.36
N GLY A 70 -5.54 5.57 7.37
CA GLY A 70 -6.91 6.10 7.26
C GLY A 70 -7.96 4.99 7.06
N ALA A 71 -9.18 5.33 6.66
CA ALA A 71 -10.24 4.33 6.39
C ALA A 71 -9.79 3.21 5.44
N SER A 72 -8.89 3.51 4.50
CA SER A 72 -8.25 2.56 3.59
C SER A 72 -7.37 1.54 4.30
N GLY A 73 -6.68 1.91 5.37
CA GLY A 73 -5.87 0.99 6.16
C GLY A 73 -6.67 0.00 6.98
N LEU A 74 -7.78 0.45 7.57
CA LEU A 74 -8.77 -0.42 8.19
C LEU A 74 -9.34 -1.44 7.20
N ARG A 75 -9.58 -1.02 5.94
CA ARG A 75 -10.00 -1.93 4.86
C ARG A 75 -8.92 -2.96 4.51
N ILE A 76 -7.66 -2.56 4.41
CA ILE A 76 -6.53 -3.46 4.12
C ILE A 76 -6.35 -4.48 5.26
N LEU A 77 -6.42 -4.02 6.51
CA LEU A 77 -6.35 -4.91 7.67
C LEU A 77 -7.52 -5.91 7.68
N ALA A 78 -8.75 -5.43 7.43
CA ALA A 78 -9.92 -6.29 7.34
C ALA A 78 -9.79 -7.33 6.21
N LEU A 79 -9.21 -6.96 5.07
CA LEU A 79 -8.92 -7.89 3.97
C LEU A 79 -7.86 -8.93 4.34
N LEU A 80 -6.78 -8.53 5.03
CA LEU A 80 -5.74 -9.45 5.50
C LEU A 80 -6.29 -10.43 6.54
N VAL A 81 -7.04 -9.94 7.52
CA VAL A 81 -7.70 -10.77 8.54
C VAL A 81 -8.72 -11.69 7.88
N GLY A 82 -9.56 -11.17 6.99
CA GLY A 82 -10.55 -11.96 6.25
C GLY A 82 -9.92 -13.04 5.39
N SER A 83 -8.82 -12.72 4.70
CA SER A 83 -8.06 -13.69 3.90
C SER A 83 -7.39 -14.75 4.76
N THR A 84 -6.85 -14.38 5.92
CA THR A 84 -6.23 -15.34 6.86
C THR A 84 -7.29 -16.25 7.46
N ALA A 85 -8.44 -15.70 7.85
CA ALA A 85 -9.57 -16.47 8.34
C ALA A 85 -10.14 -17.44 7.28
N LEU A 86 -10.26 -16.98 6.03
CA LEU A 86 -10.68 -17.81 4.91
C LEU A 86 -9.67 -18.94 4.66
N LEU A 87 -8.38 -18.65 4.70
CA LEU A 87 -7.33 -19.66 4.52
C LEU A 87 -7.35 -20.69 5.66
N CYS A 88 -7.53 -20.24 6.91
CA CYS A 88 -7.72 -21.14 8.05
C CYS A 88 -8.99 -22.00 7.90
N LEU A 89 -10.08 -21.43 7.39
CA LEU A 89 -11.33 -22.15 7.16
C LEU A 89 -11.17 -23.19 6.04
N VAL A 90 -10.55 -22.83 4.91
CA VAL A 90 -10.23 -23.76 3.82
C VAL A 90 -9.36 -24.89 4.33
N MET A 91 -8.29 -24.58 5.07
CA MET A 91 -7.44 -25.59 5.69
C MET A 91 -8.22 -26.47 6.68
N ALA A 92 -9.08 -25.89 7.50
CA ALA A 92 -9.92 -26.65 8.42
C ALA A 92 -10.91 -27.58 7.69
N VAL A 93 -11.51 -27.13 6.59
CA VAL A 93 -12.39 -27.97 5.75
C VAL A 93 -11.61 -29.09 5.08
N LEU A 94 -10.44 -28.79 4.50
CA LEU A 94 -9.56 -29.80 3.89
C LEU A 94 -9.12 -30.86 4.91
N PHE A 95 -8.76 -30.46 6.12
CA PHE A 95 -8.40 -31.39 7.20
C PHE A 95 -9.60 -32.13 7.82
N SER A 96 -10.81 -31.56 7.74
CA SER A 96 -12.03 -32.15 8.28
C SER A 96 -12.70 -33.12 7.31
N LEU A 97 -12.38 -33.06 6.02
CA LEU A 97 -12.77 -34.11 5.08
C LEU A 97 -12.12 -35.39 5.59
N PRO A 98 -12.92 -36.38 6.02
CA PRO A 98 -12.39 -37.60 6.59
C PRO A 98 -11.56 -38.25 5.49
N GLY A 99 -10.24 -38.13 5.60
CA GLY A 99 -9.32 -38.91 4.80
C GLY A 99 -9.85 -40.33 4.92
N HIS A 100 -10.32 -40.88 3.79
CA HIS A 100 -10.61 -42.29 3.65
C HIS A 100 -9.25 -42.97 3.74
N SER A 101 -8.67 -42.98 4.94
CA SER A 101 -7.68 -43.94 5.36
C SER A 101 -8.48 -45.23 5.36
N THR A 102 -8.53 -45.88 4.20
CA THR A 102 -8.98 -47.24 4.00
C THR A 102 -8.00 -48.09 4.76
N ARG A 103 -8.11 -48.05 6.10
CA ARG A 103 -7.49 -48.98 7.01
C ARG A 103 -8.30 -50.26 6.83
N ARG A 104 -8.11 -50.90 5.67
CA ARG A 104 -8.44 -52.30 5.45
C ARG A 104 -7.64 -53.03 6.51
N ARG A 105 -8.36 -53.28 7.60
CA ARG A 105 -8.06 -54.24 8.63
C ARG A 105 -7.73 -55.52 7.88
N MET A 106 -6.44 -55.81 7.69
CA MET A 106 -5.98 -57.16 7.43
C MET A 106 -6.21 -57.93 8.75
N ASP A 107 -7.47 -58.25 9.01
CA ASP A 107 -7.81 -59.39 9.84
C ASP A 107 -7.50 -60.60 8.94
N GLY A 108 -6.25 -61.06 9.04
CA GLY A 108 -5.72 -62.21 8.33
C GLY A 108 -4.72 -62.90 9.24
N ASP A 109 -5.27 -63.67 10.17
CA ASP A 109 -4.67 -64.76 10.93
C ASP A 109 -3.18 -64.69 11.26
N GLY A 110 -2.91 -64.47 12.55
CA GLY A 110 -1.74 -65.05 13.19
C GLY A 110 -1.90 -66.56 13.24
N THR A 111 -1.39 -67.27 12.24
CA THR A 111 -0.76 -68.59 12.42
C THR A 111 -0.01 -68.98 11.15
N VAL A 112 1.19 -69.54 11.35
CA VAL A 112 2.10 -70.18 10.38
C VAL A 112 3.32 -69.36 9.91
N MET A 113 4.48 -69.84 10.41
CA MET A 113 5.86 -69.72 9.90
C MET A 113 6.53 -68.34 9.98
N ARG A 114 7.55 -68.08 10.82
CA ARG A 114 8.67 -68.93 11.28
C ARG A 114 9.34 -69.74 10.17
N THR A 115 9.67 -69.14 9.02
CA THR A 115 10.86 -69.56 8.25
C THR A 115 11.27 -68.49 7.23
N ARG A 116 12.58 -68.36 7.02
CA ARG A 116 13.29 -67.64 5.93
C ARG A 116 13.88 -66.26 6.26
N LEU A 117 14.72 -66.27 7.29
CA LEU A 117 16.13 -65.88 7.13
C LEU A 117 16.79 -66.84 6.12
N SER A 118 16.66 -66.59 4.82
CA SER A 118 17.47 -67.17 3.72
C SER A 118 16.79 -66.90 2.38
N MET A 119 17.16 -65.80 1.73
CA MET A 119 17.34 -65.76 0.27
C MET A 119 18.01 -64.43 -0.12
N LEU A 120 19.13 -64.19 0.54
CA LEU A 120 20.23 -63.39 0.01
C LEU A 120 21.09 -64.35 -0.86
N ARG A 121 20.57 -64.69 -2.04
CA ARG A 121 21.24 -65.32 -3.18
C ARG A 121 20.44 -64.84 -4.40
N CYS A 122 20.83 -63.77 -5.09
CA CYS A 122 22.08 -63.65 -5.83
C CYS A 122 22.44 -64.95 -6.57
N ALA A 123 21.70 -65.21 -7.64
CA ALA A 123 22.11 -65.96 -8.83
C ALA A 123 20.99 -65.72 -9.85
N VAL A 124 21.13 -64.78 -10.80
CA VAL A 124 21.79 -65.05 -12.08
C VAL A 124 21.50 -66.47 -12.54
N ARG A 125 20.37 -66.69 -13.23
CA ARG A 125 20.26 -67.74 -14.24
C ARG A 125 19.15 -67.44 -15.24
N VAL A 126 19.59 -66.85 -16.35
CA VAL A 126 19.24 -67.11 -17.75
C VAL A 126 18.12 -68.14 -18.00
N SER A 127 17.06 -67.63 -18.64
CA SER A 127 16.36 -68.16 -19.83
C SER A 127 16.54 -69.65 -20.18
N ALA A 128 15.47 -70.43 -20.02
CA ALA A 128 15.08 -71.50 -20.95
C ALA A 128 13.64 -71.97 -20.71
N GLY A 129 12.76 -71.68 -21.68
CA GLY A 129 11.80 -72.63 -22.27
C GLY A 129 10.66 -73.28 -21.44
N ARG A 130 9.43 -72.94 -21.86
CA ARG A 130 8.17 -73.72 -21.86
C ARG A 130 7.41 -73.88 -20.52
N PRO A 131 6.16 -74.40 -20.54
CA PRO A 131 4.96 -73.91 -21.25
C PRO A 131 3.78 -73.72 -20.26
N HIS A 132 2.61 -73.34 -20.80
CA HIS A 132 1.28 -73.23 -20.15
C HIS A 132 1.08 -73.87 -18.77
N GLY A 133 0.75 -73.02 -17.78
CA GLY A 133 0.21 -73.45 -16.49
C GLY A 133 -0.26 -72.26 -15.64
N GLN A 134 -1.57 -72.12 -15.50
CA GLN A 134 -2.28 -71.43 -14.41
C GLN A 134 -1.97 -69.94 -14.14
N ARG A 135 -2.81 -69.11 -14.79
CA ARG A 135 -3.46 -67.90 -14.28
C ARG A 135 -3.25 -67.60 -12.78
N SER A 136 -2.25 -66.78 -12.47
CA SER A 136 -2.20 -65.98 -11.25
C SER A 136 -2.94 -64.66 -11.46
N THR A 137 -4.28 -64.70 -11.34
CA THR A 137 -5.17 -63.54 -11.48
C THR A 137 -5.21 -62.62 -10.25
N VAL A 138 -4.29 -62.76 -9.30
CA VAL A 138 -4.45 -62.19 -7.95
C VAL A 138 -3.68 -60.89 -7.70
N ASP A 139 -2.67 -60.54 -8.51
CA ASP A 139 -1.80 -59.37 -8.20
C ASP A 139 -2.15 -58.04 -8.91
N ARG A 140 -3.22 -57.97 -9.71
CA ARG A 140 -3.63 -56.71 -10.37
C ARG A 140 -4.46 -55.76 -9.49
N GLY A 141 -4.93 -56.20 -8.33
CA GLY A 141 -5.81 -55.41 -7.46
C GLY A 141 -5.12 -54.27 -6.70
N ASN A 142 -3.82 -54.38 -6.42
CA ASN A 142 -3.12 -53.43 -5.53
C ASN A 142 -2.40 -52.28 -6.23
N GLN A 143 -2.19 -52.34 -7.55
CA GLN A 143 -1.60 -51.21 -8.29
C GLN A 143 -2.61 -50.11 -8.66
N ALA A 144 -3.92 -50.39 -8.56
CA ALA A 144 -4.95 -49.38 -8.80
C ALA A 144 -5.06 -48.37 -7.64
N VAL A 145 -4.76 -48.78 -6.41
CA VAL A 145 -4.98 -47.96 -5.20
C VAL A 145 -3.88 -46.91 -4.99
N LEU A 146 -2.65 -47.15 -5.44
CA LEU A 146 -1.55 -46.18 -5.33
C LEU A 146 -1.64 -45.02 -6.35
N ARG A 147 -2.63 -45.05 -7.26
CA ARG A 147 -2.80 -44.04 -8.32
C ARG A 147 -3.73 -42.89 -7.91
N ASP A 148 -4.54 -43.05 -6.86
CA ASP A 148 -5.53 -42.04 -6.44
C ASP A 148 -4.94 -40.91 -5.58
N ASP A 149 -3.92 -41.17 -4.75
CA ASP A 149 -3.36 -40.15 -3.85
C ASP A 149 -2.62 -39.01 -4.59
N ARG A 150 -2.09 -39.29 -5.79
CA ARG A 150 -1.43 -38.25 -6.61
C ARG A 150 -2.43 -37.28 -7.24
N GLY A 151 -3.67 -37.72 -7.49
CA GLY A 151 -4.72 -36.87 -8.07
C GLY A 151 -5.22 -35.83 -7.05
N THR A 152 -5.39 -36.25 -5.81
CA THR A 152 -5.89 -35.39 -4.71
C THR A 152 -4.94 -34.23 -4.42
N ALA A 153 -3.62 -34.49 -4.34
CA ALA A 153 -2.63 -33.44 -4.08
C ALA A 153 -2.59 -32.36 -5.18
N ILE A 154 -2.80 -32.74 -6.45
CA ILE A 154 -2.84 -31.79 -7.57
C ILE A 154 -4.08 -30.89 -7.45
N ILE A 155 -5.22 -31.46 -7.05
CA ILE A 155 -6.46 -30.69 -6.85
C ILE A 155 -6.32 -29.73 -5.67
N GLU A 156 -5.73 -30.17 -4.55
CA GLU A 156 -5.47 -29.31 -3.39
C GLU A 156 -4.57 -28.12 -3.74
N PHE A 157 -3.49 -28.36 -4.50
CA PHE A 157 -2.59 -27.28 -4.94
C PHE A 157 -3.28 -26.34 -5.93
N ALA A 158 -4.06 -26.88 -6.88
CA ALA A 158 -4.79 -26.09 -7.87
C ALA A 158 -5.81 -25.14 -7.22
N LEU A 159 -6.41 -25.53 -6.09
CA LEU A 159 -7.34 -24.68 -5.35
C LEU A 159 -6.64 -23.65 -4.45
N LEU A 160 -5.50 -23.99 -3.86
CA LEU A 160 -4.74 -23.06 -3.00
C LEU A 160 -4.00 -21.98 -3.79
N PHE A 161 -3.52 -22.30 -5.00
CA PHE A 161 -2.69 -21.39 -5.78
C PHE A 161 -3.37 -20.04 -6.10
N PRO A 162 -4.64 -19.98 -6.59
CA PRO A 162 -5.31 -18.71 -6.85
C PRO A 162 -5.49 -17.85 -5.59
N VAL A 163 -5.77 -18.48 -4.43
CA VAL A 163 -5.95 -17.78 -3.16
C VAL A 163 -4.62 -17.15 -2.70
N ALA A 164 -3.52 -17.92 -2.78
CA ALA A 164 -2.18 -17.43 -2.47
C ALA A 164 -1.74 -16.30 -3.42
N LEU A 165 -2.04 -16.43 -4.71
CA LEU A 165 -1.73 -15.41 -5.71
C LEU A 165 -2.50 -14.10 -5.44
N LEU A 166 -3.79 -14.18 -5.13
CA LEU A 166 -4.60 -13.00 -4.77
C LEU A 166 -4.04 -12.29 -3.54
N LEU A 167 -3.66 -13.05 -2.50
CA LEU A 167 -3.04 -12.48 -1.30
C LEU A 167 -1.72 -11.76 -1.65
N PHE A 168 -0.87 -12.36 -2.47
CA PHE A 168 0.39 -11.76 -2.89
C PHE A 168 0.19 -10.47 -3.69
N LEU A 169 -0.79 -10.45 -4.61
CA LEU A 169 -1.14 -9.25 -5.36
C LEU A 169 -1.62 -8.13 -4.42
N VAL A 170 -2.44 -8.43 -3.42
CA VAL A 170 -2.90 -7.42 -2.43
C VAL A 170 -1.72 -6.84 -1.64
N ILE A 171 -0.74 -7.66 -1.26
CA ILE A 171 0.48 -7.20 -0.58
C ILE A 171 1.28 -6.24 -1.48
N ILE A 172 1.50 -6.61 -2.75
CA ILE A 172 2.19 -5.74 -3.72
C ILE A 172 1.45 -4.40 -3.88
N GLN A 173 0.12 -4.43 -4.04
CA GLN A 173 -0.64 -3.19 -4.19
C GLN A 173 -0.51 -2.30 -2.95
N THR A 174 -0.54 -2.90 -1.76
CA THR A 174 -0.39 -2.16 -0.51
C THR A 174 0.99 -1.50 -0.43
N ALA A 175 2.06 -2.21 -0.83
CA ALA A 175 3.39 -1.64 -0.92
C ALA A 175 3.46 -0.48 -1.93
N LEU A 176 2.82 -0.61 -3.09
CA LEU A 176 2.74 0.47 -4.10
C LEU A 176 1.98 1.70 -3.57
N LEU A 177 0.90 1.50 -2.80
CA LEU A 177 0.17 2.59 -2.15
C LEU A 177 1.02 3.32 -1.12
N TYR A 178 1.83 2.59 -0.36
CA TYR A 178 2.76 3.18 0.59
C TYR A 178 3.80 4.07 -0.11
N VAL A 179 4.38 3.59 -1.21
CA VAL A 179 5.28 4.39 -2.06
C VAL A 179 4.55 5.62 -2.62
N GLY A 180 3.31 5.45 -3.08
CA GLY A 180 2.45 6.55 -3.52
C GLY A 180 2.30 7.63 -2.44
N ASN A 181 1.98 7.24 -1.21
CA ASN A 181 1.83 8.16 -0.09
C ASN A 181 3.12 8.93 0.21
N PHE A 182 4.28 8.25 0.16
CA PHE A 182 5.57 8.90 0.31
C PHE A 182 5.81 10.00 -0.76
N HIS A 183 5.49 9.70 -2.02
CA HIS A 183 5.60 10.67 -3.12
C HIS A 183 4.69 11.88 -2.94
N VAL A 184 3.45 11.70 -2.47
CA VAL A 184 2.51 12.81 -2.27
C VAL A 184 2.91 13.69 -1.08
N ASN A 185 3.43 13.11 -0.01
CA ASN A 185 4.04 13.88 1.09
C ASN A 185 5.22 14.73 0.60
N HIS A 186 6.08 14.14 -0.21
CA HIS A 186 7.20 14.88 -0.81
C HIS A 186 6.74 15.93 -1.84
N ALA A 187 5.64 15.68 -2.55
CA ALA A 187 5.02 16.65 -3.46
C ALA A 187 4.49 17.86 -2.68
N ALA A 188 3.81 17.65 -1.54
CA ALA A 188 3.38 18.73 -0.66
C ALA A 188 4.55 19.56 -0.13
N PHE A 189 5.65 18.91 0.27
CA PHE A 189 6.88 19.60 0.68
C PHE A 189 7.46 20.47 -0.45
N ARG A 190 7.60 19.92 -1.67
CA ARG A 190 8.14 20.69 -2.81
C ARG A 190 7.22 21.82 -3.23
N ALA A 191 5.91 21.61 -3.18
CA ALA A 191 4.92 22.64 -3.46
C ALA A 191 4.97 23.77 -2.43
N ALA A 192 5.09 23.45 -1.13
CA ALA A 192 5.26 24.46 -0.08
C ALA A 192 6.55 25.28 -0.26
N ARG A 193 7.66 24.64 -0.65
CA ARG A 193 8.90 25.36 -0.98
C ARG A 193 8.75 26.26 -2.20
N ALA A 194 8.07 25.79 -3.24
CA ALA A 194 7.76 26.61 -4.41
C ALA A 194 6.86 27.79 -4.02
N ALA A 195 5.92 27.59 -3.10
CA ALA A 195 5.02 28.63 -2.63
C ALA A 195 5.78 29.74 -1.91
N ILE A 196 6.75 29.42 -1.06
CA ILE A 196 7.60 30.43 -0.42
C ILE A 196 8.39 31.26 -1.43
N VAL A 197 8.94 30.62 -2.48
CA VAL A 197 9.78 31.31 -3.46
C VAL A 197 8.97 32.20 -4.41
N TRP A 198 7.75 31.76 -4.76
CA TRP A 198 6.91 32.45 -5.74
C TRP A 198 5.78 33.27 -5.12
N ALA A 199 5.62 33.21 -3.80
CA ALA A 199 4.77 34.15 -3.08
C ALA A 199 5.38 35.54 -3.24
N ASP A 200 4.73 36.36 -4.04
CA ASP A 200 5.11 37.76 -4.13
C ASP A 200 4.60 38.45 -2.87
N VAL A 201 5.51 39.11 -2.16
CA VAL A 201 5.11 40.07 -1.16
C VAL A 201 4.81 41.32 -1.96
N ASP A 202 3.56 41.44 -2.43
CA ASP A 202 3.06 42.63 -3.13
C ASP A 202 3.32 43.87 -2.25
N ASN A 203 4.49 44.47 -2.37
CA ASN A 203 4.93 45.69 -1.67
C ASN A 203 4.38 46.96 -2.37
N LEU A 204 3.33 46.82 -3.18
CA LEU A 204 2.96 47.80 -4.21
C LEU A 204 1.88 48.80 -3.78
N GLY A 205 1.27 48.64 -2.61
CA GLY A 205 0.46 49.69 -1.99
C GLY A 205 1.03 49.96 -0.61
N GLY A 206 1.35 51.21 -0.27
CA GLY A 206 1.90 51.62 1.03
C GLY A 206 1.00 51.37 2.25
N ASP A 207 0.08 50.42 2.15
CA ASP A 207 -0.69 49.89 3.25
C ASP A 207 0.17 48.84 3.97
N LEU A 208 0.35 49.01 5.29
CA LEU A 208 1.16 48.13 6.16
C LEU A 208 0.53 46.71 6.32
N THR A 209 -0.47 46.40 5.50
CA THR A 209 -1.13 45.11 5.42
C THR A 209 -0.35 44.20 4.47
N HIS A 210 0.78 43.66 4.97
CA HIS A 210 1.54 42.59 4.30
C HIS A 210 0.72 41.29 4.20
N THR A 211 -0.31 41.26 3.35
CA THR A 211 -1.06 40.04 3.06
C THR A 211 -0.36 39.31 1.92
N LEU A 212 0.08 38.08 2.18
CA LEU A 212 0.72 37.26 1.16
C LEU A 212 -0.30 36.88 0.07
N ARG A 213 -0.16 37.48 -1.11
CA ARG A 213 -1.07 37.27 -2.24
C ARG A 213 -0.41 36.34 -3.24
N ILE A 214 -1.01 35.17 -3.44
CA ILE A 214 -0.51 34.20 -4.42
C ILE A 214 -1.12 34.54 -5.78
N GLY A 215 -0.30 35.09 -6.68
CA GLY A 215 -0.72 35.34 -8.05
C GLY A 215 -0.96 34.05 -8.84
N GLY A 216 -1.81 34.08 -9.87
CA GLY A 216 -2.14 32.88 -10.66
C GLY A 216 -0.92 32.23 -11.34
N GLU A 217 0.14 33.00 -11.64
CA GLU A 217 1.41 32.45 -12.13
C GLU A 217 2.16 31.67 -11.04
N ALA A 218 2.14 32.16 -9.79
CA ALA A 218 2.73 31.46 -8.65
C ALA A 218 1.96 30.16 -8.38
N GLU A 219 0.63 30.18 -8.39
CA GLU A 219 -0.21 28.98 -8.26
C GLU A 219 0.16 27.92 -9.30
N ARG A 220 0.34 28.33 -10.55
CA ARG A 220 0.75 27.43 -11.64
C ARG A 220 2.12 26.80 -11.38
N ARG A 221 3.10 27.56 -10.86
CA ARG A 221 4.44 27.04 -10.53
C ARG A 221 4.42 26.09 -9.34
N ILE A 222 3.61 26.41 -8.33
CA ILE A 222 3.39 25.56 -7.15
C ILE A 222 2.75 24.22 -7.57
N ALA A 223 1.72 24.28 -8.43
CA ALA A 223 1.05 23.10 -8.98
C ALA A 223 2.01 22.25 -9.83
N ASN A 224 2.81 22.87 -10.70
CA ASN A 224 3.80 22.16 -11.52
C ASN A 224 4.87 21.47 -10.66
N ALA A 225 5.32 22.09 -9.57
CA ALA A 225 6.29 21.48 -8.65
C ALA A 225 5.73 20.22 -7.96
N ALA A 226 4.45 20.26 -7.55
CA ALA A 226 3.76 19.10 -6.99
C ALA A 226 3.61 17.98 -8.05
N ALA A 227 3.04 18.32 -9.22
CA ALA A 227 2.79 17.39 -10.30
C ALA A 227 4.07 16.67 -10.76
N PHE A 228 5.17 17.42 -10.92
CA PHE A 228 6.45 16.83 -11.33
C PHE A 228 6.98 15.78 -10.33
N THR A 229 6.69 15.95 -9.04
CA THR A 229 7.07 15.00 -7.99
C THR A 229 6.24 13.70 -8.05
N CYS A 230 5.01 13.79 -8.54
CA CYS A 230 4.10 12.67 -8.70
C CYS A 230 4.31 11.89 -10.01
N VAL A 231 5.20 12.33 -10.93
CA VAL A 231 5.45 11.64 -12.22
C VAL A 231 5.90 10.19 -12.04
N GLY A 232 6.65 9.89 -10.98
CA GLY A 232 7.12 8.52 -10.68
C GLY A 232 5.99 7.53 -10.40
N ILE A 233 4.90 8.02 -9.81
CA ILE A 233 3.72 7.24 -9.41
C ILE A 233 2.54 7.41 -10.38
N SER A 234 2.71 8.20 -11.43
CA SER A 234 1.65 8.52 -12.39
C SER A 234 1.38 7.37 -13.35
N GLY A 235 0.09 7.23 -13.67
CA GLY A 235 -0.43 6.28 -14.62
C GLY A 235 -0.03 6.53 -16.06
N THR A 236 -0.35 5.57 -16.92
CA THR A 236 -0.20 5.72 -18.39
C THR A 236 -1.52 5.54 -19.15
N SER A 237 -2.62 5.33 -18.43
CA SER A 237 -3.88 4.84 -19.00
C SER A 237 -4.84 5.93 -19.48
N SER A 238 -4.78 7.15 -18.94
CA SER A 238 -5.73 8.23 -19.25
C SER A 238 -5.14 9.44 -19.99
N GLY A 239 -3.82 9.51 -20.17
CA GLY A 239 -3.19 10.59 -20.90
C GLY A 239 -3.05 10.27 -22.38
N GLY A 240 -3.84 10.90 -23.24
CA GLY A 240 -3.35 11.17 -24.60
C GLY A 240 -2.00 11.87 -24.48
N ALA A 241 -1.03 11.55 -25.33
CA ALA A 241 0.26 12.25 -25.35
C ALA A 241 -0.01 13.71 -25.75
N SER A 242 -0.33 14.56 -24.76
CA SER A 242 -0.72 15.93 -25.01
C SER A 242 0.56 16.73 -25.28
N GLY A 243 0.66 17.27 -26.49
CA GLY A 243 1.67 18.25 -26.83
C GLY A 243 1.64 19.44 -25.85
N GLY A 244 2.78 20.07 -25.62
CA GLY A 244 2.91 21.20 -24.69
C GLY A 244 3.99 20.98 -23.63
N SER A 245 3.66 21.25 -22.36
CA SER A 245 4.60 21.22 -21.22
C SER A 245 5.31 19.86 -21.07
N ALA A 246 4.59 18.75 -21.31
CA ALA A 246 5.16 17.41 -21.24
C ALA A 246 6.30 17.21 -22.26
N ALA A 247 6.12 17.66 -23.50
CA ALA A 247 7.15 17.62 -24.53
C ALA A 247 8.30 18.62 -24.26
N ALA A 248 8.03 19.74 -23.58
CA ALA A 248 9.07 20.66 -23.15
C ALA A 248 9.94 20.05 -22.04
N HIS A 249 9.33 19.38 -21.06
CA HIS A 249 10.06 18.64 -20.02
C HIS A 249 10.90 17.50 -20.59
N ASP A 250 10.36 16.75 -21.55
CA ASP A 250 11.09 15.68 -22.24
C ASP A 250 12.33 16.22 -22.99
N ARG A 251 12.18 17.32 -23.74
CA ARG A 251 13.30 18.00 -24.40
C ARG A 251 14.34 18.53 -23.42
N ALA A 252 13.92 19.10 -22.29
CA ALA A 252 14.84 19.54 -21.24
C ALA A 252 15.65 18.37 -20.67
N TRP A 253 15.01 17.22 -20.40
CA TRP A 253 15.72 16.01 -19.96
C TRP A 253 16.69 15.47 -21.00
N GLN A 254 16.29 15.45 -22.28
CA GLN A 254 17.16 15.03 -23.37
C GLN A 254 18.39 15.95 -23.50
N SER A 255 18.21 17.27 -23.36
CA SER A 255 19.33 18.21 -23.36
C SER A 255 20.28 18.02 -22.18
N PHE A 256 19.75 17.67 -21.00
CA PHE A 256 20.56 17.44 -19.81
C PHE A 256 21.37 16.14 -19.90
N LEU A 257 20.76 15.08 -20.43
CA LEU A 257 21.40 13.75 -20.51
C LEU A 257 22.26 13.56 -21.76
N GLY A 258 22.14 14.43 -22.78
CA GLY A 258 22.85 14.32 -24.06
C GLY A 258 22.39 13.16 -24.95
N ALA A 259 21.46 12.33 -24.49
CA ALA A 259 20.84 11.24 -25.22
C ALA A 259 19.41 11.03 -24.73
N SER A 260 18.53 10.50 -25.60
CA SER A 260 17.16 10.14 -25.22
C SER A 260 17.16 8.78 -24.50
N PRO A 261 16.88 8.74 -23.18
CA PRO A 261 16.85 7.47 -22.47
C PRO A 261 15.61 6.66 -22.87
N ARG A 262 15.65 5.32 -22.72
CA ARG A 262 14.55 4.41 -23.12
C ARG A 262 13.21 4.69 -22.43
N TRP A 263 13.22 5.42 -21.31
CA TRP A 263 12.03 5.82 -20.56
C TRP A 263 11.46 7.19 -20.98
N SER A 264 12.19 7.97 -21.79
CA SER A 264 11.77 9.26 -22.33
C SER A 264 10.81 9.12 -23.51
N GLY A 265 10.43 10.24 -24.14
CA GLY A 265 9.48 10.26 -25.24
C GLY A 265 8.04 10.09 -24.78
N GLU A 266 7.24 9.36 -25.55
CA GLU A 266 5.79 9.27 -25.34
C GLU A 266 5.42 8.77 -23.94
N LYS A 267 6.16 7.79 -23.40
CA LYS A 267 5.87 7.22 -22.07
C LYS A 267 6.03 8.26 -20.95
N LEU A 268 7.09 9.07 -20.99
CA LEU A 268 7.29 10.15 -20.04
C LEU A 268 6.23 11.22 -20.23
N GLN A 269 5.94 11.59 -21.48
CA GLN A 269 4.96 12.62 -21.80
C GLN A 269 3.56 12.26 -21.26
N ARG A 270 3.12 11.01 -21.44
CA ARG A 270 1.85 10.53 -20.87
C ARG A 270 1.83 10.57 -19.34
N ARG A 271 2.93 10.23 -18.67
CA ARG A 271 3.03 10.28 -17.19
C ARG A 271 3.01 11.71 -16.67
N VAL A 272 3.70 12.63 -17.35
CA VAL A 272 3.69 14.06 -16.99
C VAL A 272 2.29 14.65 -17.21
N ALA A 273 1.65 14.33 -18.34
CA ALA A 273 0.28 14.74 -18.62
C ALA A 273 -0.70 14.20 -17.55
N TYR A 274 -0.60 12.92 -17.21
CA TYR A 274 -1.37 12.32 -16.12
C TYR A 274 -1.13 13.06 -14.81
N ALA A 275 0.13 13.27 -14.42
CA ALA A 275 0.48 13.93 -13.18
C ALA A 275 -0.12 15.34 -13.10
N ALA A 276 -0.07 16.10 -14.19
CA ALA A 276 -0.63 17.45 -14.26
C ALA A 276 -2.17 17.47 -14.13
N GLN A 277 -2.86 16.52 -14.74
CA GLN A 277 -4.33 16.44 -14.71
C GLN A 277 -4.87 15.88 -13.38
N HIS A 278 -4.14 14.97 -12.76
CA HIS A 278 -4.58 14.22 -11.58
C HIS A 278 -3.98 14.72 -10.26
N THR A 279 -3.19 15.80 -10.27
CA THR A 279 -2.67 16.45 -9.06
C THR A 279 -3.38 17.77 -8.82
N ARG A 280 -4.08 17.88 -7.69
CA ARG A 280 -4.73 19.09 -7.21
C ARG A 280 -3.88 19.70 -6.10
N VAL A 281 -3.68 21.01 -6.19
CA VAL A 281 -2.96 21.77 -5.18
C VAL A 281 -3.83 22.91 -4.70
N THR A 282 -4.02 22.98 -3.39
CA THR A 282 -4.70 24.09 -2.73
C THR A 282 -3.72 24.73 -1.78
N VAL A 283 -3.47 26.01 -1.94
CA VAL A 283 -2.62 26.77 -1.02
C VAL A 283 -3.53 27.54 -0.07
N THR A 284 -3.28 27.39 1.21
CA THR A 284 -3.96 28.10 2.28
C THR A 284 -2.90 28.87 3.06
N THR A 285 -3.00 30.20 3.03
CA THR A 285 -2.34 31.04 4.02
C THR A 285 -3.22 31.01 5.27
N MET A 286 -2.62 31.00 6.48
CA MET A 286 -3.45 31.22 7.66
C MET A 286 -4.14 32.57 7.49
N PRO A 287 -5.48 32.64 7.53
CA PRO A 287 -6.16 33.92 7.51
C PRO A 287 -5.64 34.72 8.70
N ARG A 288 -5.25 35.98 8.43
CA ARG A 288 -5.01 36.95 9.50
C ARG A 288 -6.20 36.84 10.45
N PRO A 289 -5.97 36.70 11.76
CA PRO A 289 -7.03 36.52 12.74
C PRO A 289 -8.21 37.44 12.50
N ASP A 290 -9.39 36.84 12.63
CA ASP A 290 -10.62 37.58 12.82
C ASP A 290 -10.39 38.63 13.93
N PRO A 291 -10.62 39.93 13.69
CA PRO A 291 -10.38 40.99 14.68
C PRO A 291 -11.19 40.83 15.97
N THR A 292 -12.09 39.85 16.02
CA THR A 292 -12.88 39.45 17.19
C THR A 292 -12.16 38.49 18.15
N LEU A 293 -10.98 37.97 17.80
CA LEU A 293 -10.19 37.12 18.70
C LEU A 293 -9.59 37.96 19.86
N SER A 294 -9.67 37.43 21.08
CA SER A 294 -9.29 38.12 22.33
C SER A 294 -7.85 38.67 22.32
N GLU A 295 -7.61 39.75 23.08
CA GLU A 295 -6.29 40.41 23.24
C GLU A 295 -5.11 39.45 23.50
N PHE A 296 -5.38 38.29 24.09
CA PHE A 296 -4.37 37.25 24.32
C PHE A 296 -3.78 36.68 23.01
N ASN A 297 -4.58 36.59 21.95
CA ASN A 297 -4.12 36.14 20.64
C ASN A 297 -3.33 37.21 19.88
N VAL A 298 -3.63 38.49 20.12
CA VAL A 298 -2.95 39.64 19.48
C VAL A 298 -1.45 39.62 19.79
N ARG A 299 -1.06 39.42 21.05
CA ARG A 299 0.37 39.37 21.44
C ARG A 299 1.13 38.17 20.87
N ARG A 300 0.47 37.05 20.58
CA ARG A 300 1.09 35.90 19.89
C ARG A 300 1.11 36.09 18.38
N GLN A 301 0.26 36.94 17.82
CA GLN A 301 0.23 37.25 16.39
C GLN A 301 1.35 38.19 15.97
N ASP A 302 1.81 39.07 16.86
CA ASP A 302 3.02 39.88 16.60
C ASP A 302 4.25 39.01 16.28
N PHE A 303 4.31 37.78 16.83
CA PHE A 303 5.35 36.81 16.48
C PHE A 303 5.28 36.33 15.02
N TYR A 304 4.07 36.28 14.44
CA TYR A 304 3.83 35.83 13.07
C TYR A 304 3.73 36.97 12.05
N LEU A 305 3.82 38.23 12.50
CA LEU A 305 3.66 39.42 11.66
C LEU A 305 4.67 39.47 10.49
N HIS A 306 5.81 38.79 10.63
CA HIS A 306 6.82 38.61 9.57
C HIS A 306 6.98 37.17 9.07
N ARG A 307 6.16 36.25 9.60
CA ARG A 307 6.33 34.79 9.47
C ARG A 307 5.00 34.10 9.20
N GLU A 308 4.31 34.51 8.13
CA GLU A 308 3.04 33.90 7.76
C GLU A 308 3.28 32.42 7.35
N PRO A 309 2.64 31.46 8.04
CA PRO A 309 2.74 30.06 7.64
C PRO A 309 1.92 29.83 6.37
N ILE A 310 2.58 29.30 5.35
CA ILE A 310 1.95 28.86 4.10
C ILE A 310 1.73 27.36 4.19
N THR A 311 0.47 26.94 4.15
CA THR A 311 0.09 25.52 4.11
C THR A 311 -0.29 25.14 2.69
N VAL A 312 0.35 24.11 2.16
CA VAL A 312 0.01 23.56 0.85
C VAL A 312 -0.59 22.19 1.02
N HIS A 313 -1.82 22.03 0.53
CA HIS A 313 -2.53 20.75 0.44
C HIS A 313 -2.37 20.20 -0.96
N VAL A 314 -1.88 18.97 -1.07
CA VAL A 314 -1.74 18.25 -2.33
C VAL A 314 -2.62 17.00 -2.28
N ALA A 315 -3.45 16.84 -3.29
CA ALA A 315 -4.22 15.63 -3.54
C ALA A 315 -3.83 15.05 -4.90
N HIS A 316 -3.55 13.76 -4.97
CA HIS A 316 -3.17 13.08 -6.20
C HIS A 316 -4.00 11.81 -6.41
N ASP A 317 -4.57 11.64 -7.60
CA ASP A 317 -5.35 10.46 -7.94
C ASP A 317 -4.41 9.32 -8.38
N PHE A 318 -4.13 8.39 -7.47
CA PHE A 318 -3.19 7.29 -7.69
C PHE A 318 -3.83 6.13 -8.46
N GLU A 319 -3.25 5.77 -9.61
CA GLU A 319 -3.72 4.66 -10.43
C GLU A 319 -3.40 3.30 -9.80
N LEU A 320 -4.42 2.47 -9.60
CA LEU A 320 -4.26 1.10 -9.09
C LEU A 320 -3.83 0.17 -10.23
N LEU A 321 -2.58 -0.28 -10.22
CA LEU A 321 -2.01 -1.15 -11.26
C LEU A 321 -2.59 -2.56 -11.26
N ILE A 322 -3.04 -3.06 -10.11
CA ILE A 322 -3.59 -4.42 -9.99
C ILE A 322 -5.11 -4.38 -10.25
N PRO A 323 -5.62 -5.08 -11.29
CA PRO A 323 -7.04 -5.05 -11.64
C PRO A 323 -7.97 -5.43 -10.49
N TYR A 324 -7.65 -6.47 -9.73
CA TYR A 324 -8.46 -6.87 -8.58
C TYR A 324 -8.52 -5.79 -7.49
N ALA A 325 -7.38 -5.17 -7.19
CA ALA A 325 -7.35 -4.09 -6.23
C ALA A 325 -8.11 -2.85 -6.72
N LYS A 326 -8.11 -2.59 -8.03
CA LYS A 326 -8.95 -1.56 -8.66
C LYS A 326 -10.42 -1.77 -8.30
N TYR A 327 -10.92 -3.01 -8.38
CA TYR A 327 -12.31 -3.33 -8.05
C TYR A 327 -12.67 -3.20 -6.56
N VAL A 328 -11.72 -3.49 -5.68
CA VAL A 328 -11.98 -3.54 -4.23
C VAL A 328 -11.70 -2.20 -3.54
N LEU A 329 -10.63 -1.52 -3.94
CA LEU A 329 -10.12 -0.32 -3.27
C LEU A 329 -10.40 0.96 -4.05
N GLY A 330 -10.53 0.86 -5.37
CA GLY A 330 -10.65 2.03 -6.23
C GLY A 330 -12.03 2.67 -6.12
N ASP A 331 -12.05 3.99 -5.99
CA ASP A 331 -13.27 4.77 -6.07
C ASP A 331 -13.63 5.00 -7.54
N THR A 332 -14.93 5.04 -7.86
CA THR A 332 -15.38 5.34 -9.21
C THR A 332 -15.28 6.84 -9.44
N ASP A 333 -14.56 7.26 -10.49
CA ASP A 333 -14.49 8.67 -10.82
C ASP A 333 -15.86 9.19 -11.27
N ASN A 334 -16.52 9.99 -10.43
CA ASN A 334 -17.77 10.64 -10.78
C ASN A 334 -17.56 11.91 -11.63
N ARG A 335 -16.33 12.22 -12.08
CA ARG A 335 -16.04 13.43 -12.89
C ARG A 335 -16.57 13.41 -14.33
N GLY A 336 -17.43 12.45 -14.68
CA GLY A 336 -18.25 12.52 -15.89
C GLY A 336 -17.56 12.08 -17.18
N ASP A 337 -16.30 11.68 -17.14
CA ASP A 337 -15.56 11.24 -18.34
C ASP A 337 -15.89 9.79 -18.76
N GLY A 338 -16.77 9.10 -18.02
CA GLY A 338 -17.32 7.77 -18.37
C GLY A 338 -16.29 6.64 -18.48
N SER A 339 -15.01 6.94 -18.24
CA SER A 339 -13.88 6.08 -18.60
C SER A 339 -13.63 4.95 -17.60
N GLY A 340 -14.46 4.83 -16.55
CA GLY A 340 -14.44 3.71 -15.61
C GLY A 340 -13.10 3.53 -14.87
N TYR A 341 -12.24 4.55 -14.88
CA TYR A 341 -11.02 4.53 -14.10
C TYR A 341 -11.39 4.50 -12.63
N ARG A 342 -10.62 3.69 -11.89
CA ARG A 342 -10.70 3.68 -10.44
C ARG A 342 -9.33 4.01 -9.91
N PHE A 343 -9.29 5.07 -9.14
CA PHE A 343 -8.10 5.54 -8.46
C PHE A 343 -8.37 5.57 -6.97
N ILE A 344 -7.32 5.82 -6.21
CA ILE A 344 -7.43 6.19 -4.81
C ILE A 344 -6.79 7.57 -4.65
N GLU A 345 -7.55 8.50 -4.07
CA GLU A 345 -7.03 9.83 -3.82
C GLU A 345 -6.08 9.78 -2.61
N LEU A 346 -4.82 10.13 -2.86
CA LEU A 346 -3.81 10.30 -1.83
C LEU A 346 -3.73 11.78 -1.49
N ARG A 347 -3.72 12.12 -0.19
CA ARG A 347 -3.69 13.51 0.28
C ARG A 347 -2.54 13.72 1.26
N ALA A 348 -1.84 14.83 1.10
CA ALA A 348 -0.86 15.30 2.06
C ALA A 348 -0.95 16.82 2.22
N SER A 349 -0.53 17.32 3.37
CA SER A 349 -0.41 18.74 3.63
C SER A 349 0.94 19.03 4.25
N TYR A 350 1.56 20.13 3.82
CA TYR A 350 2.81 20.58 4.40
C TYR A 350 2.75 22.08 4.65
N THR A 351 3.12 22.48 5.87
CA THR A 351 3.15 23.88 6.29
C THR A 351 4.60 24.31 6.42
N LEU A 352 4.97 25.38 5.73
CA LEU A 352 6.25 26.05 5.91
C LEU A 352 6.02 27.46 6.41
N VAL A 353 6.87 27.88 7.34
CA VAL A 353 6.92 29.27 7.77
C VAL A 353 7.75 30.03 6.76
N HIS A 354 7.22 31.14 6.24
CA HIS A 354 8.02 32.06 5.47
C HIS A 354 9.07 32.67 6.42
N GLU A 355 10.34 32.27 6.28
CA GLU A 355 11.41 32.77 7.16
C GLU A 355 11.79 34.24 6.86
N GLY A 356 11.12 34.88 5.90
CA GLY A 356 11.52 36.18 5.36
C GLY A 356 12.75 36.04 4.48
N GLN A 357 12.98 36.98 3.58
CA GLN A 357 14.38 37.28 3.31
C GLN A 357 14.97 37.71 4.66
N PRO A 358 16.17 37.21 5.07
CA PRO A 358 16.85 37.78 6.21
C PRO A 358 16.83 39.27 5.96
N GLU A 359 16.19 40.03 6.86
CA GLU A 359 16.03 41.47 6.72
C GLU A 359 17.32 41.99 6.10
N LEU A 360 17.22 42.51 4.87
CA LEU A 360 18.18 43.49 4.41
C LEU A 360 18.08 44.58 5.47
N GLN A 361 18.85 44.44 6.56
CA GLN A 361 18.80 45.31 7.73
C GLN A 361 18.84 46.71 7.18
N PRO A 362 17.73 47.47 7.20
CA PRO A 362 17.73 48.83 6.71
C PRO A 362 18.74 49.54 7.60
N GLY A 363 19.86 49.92 7.00
CA GLY A 363 21.10 50.33 7.63
C GLY A 363 21.04 50.51 9.15
N LEU A 364 21.56 49.53 9.89
CA LEU A 364 22.21 49.88 11.14
C LEU A 364 23.24 50.96 10.79
N PRO A 365 23.09 52.21 11.30
CA PRO A 365 24.05 53.27 11.04
C PRO A 365 25.39 52.82 11.62
N GLY A 366 26.27 52.31 10.77
CA GLY A 366 27.53 51.69 11.17
C GLY A 366 27.90 50.38 10.44
N SER A 367 27.03 49.79 9.61
CA SER A 367 27.47 48.69 8.74
C SER A 367 28.45 49.22 7.68
N PRO A 368 29.74 48.79 7.70
CA PRO A 368 30.81 49.44 6.93
C PRO A 368 30.77 49.19 5.40
N GLY A 369 29.65 48.72 4.86
CA GLY A 369 29.44 48.52 3.42
C GLY A 369 28.65 49.61 2.71
N GLY A 370 28.09 50.58 3.44
CA GLY A 370 27.30 51.70 2.88
C GLY A 370 28.15 52.88 2.38
N ALA A 371 29.39 52.64 1.94
CA ALA A 371 30.13 53.67 1.21
C ALA A 371 29.46 53.83 -0.15
N SER A 372 28.77 54.96 -0.31
CA SER A 372 28.34 55.54 -1.58
C SER A 372 29.36 55.23 -2.66
N ALA A 373 29.02 54.33 -3.57
CA ALA A 373 29.78 54.12 -4.79
C ALA A 373 29.67 55.42 -5.59
N THR A 374 30.63 56.31 -5.39
CA THR A 374 30.88 57.47 -6.23
C THR A 374 30.97 56.93 -7.66
N PRO A 375 30.20 57.48 -8.62
CA PRO A 375 30.22 56.99 -9.99
C PRO A 375 31.65 57.09 -10.54
N GLN A 376 32.27 55.94 -10.77
CA GLN A 376 33.59 55.86 -11.36
C GLN A 376 33.45 56.31 -12.82
N PRO A 377 34.16 57.36 -13.27
CA PRO A 377 34.04 57.85 -14.63
C PRO A 377 34.50 56.78 -15.62
N ALA A 378 33.72 56.60 -16.68
CA ALA A 378 33.93 55.62 -17.74
C ALA A 378 35.33 55.76 -18.36
N GLY A 379 36.24 54.86 -17.98
CA GLY A 379 37.53 54.69 -18.66
C GLY A 379 37.30 53.97 -19.98
N GLY A 380 37.64 54.65 -21.08
CA GLY A 380 37.54 54.12 -22.44
C GLY A 380 38.44 52.91 -22.69
N PHE A 381 37.91 51.95 -23.44
CA PHE A 381 38.67 50.84 -24.00
C PHE A 381 39.45 51.32 -25.24
N PRO A 382 40.76 51.08 -25.34
CA PRO A 382 41.49 51.24 -26.60
C PRO A 382 41.18 50.08 -27.56
N SER A 383 41.15 50.44 -28.84
CA SER A 383 40.84 49.66 -30.05
C SER A 383 41.78 48.52 -30.36
#